data_AF-A0A7V3WMY8-F1
#
_entry.id   AF-A0A7V3WMY8-F1
#
_cell.length_a   1.000
_cell.length_b   1.000
_cell.length_c   1.000
_cell.angle_alpha   90.00
_cell.angle_beta   90.00
_cell.angle_gamma   90.00
#
_symmetry.space_group_name_H-M   'P 1'
#
loop_
_entity.id
_entity.type
_entity.pdbx_description
1 polymer ?
#
loop_
_entity_poly.entity_id
_entity_poly.type
_entity_poly.pdbx_seq_one_letter_code
_entity_poly.pdbx_strand_id
1 'polypeptide(L)'
;MIVVIEPPEGGGVQVLRRGARVWDRAYINQKLYPGDQVRTDGRSRAVLRFASGETLSVDAYTQVRIEAGPRRRGLLLLRGIL
;
A
#
# COMPACT_ATOMS: atom_id res chain seq x y z
N MET A 1 -6.03 3.95 1.79
CA MET A 1 -5.65 4.05 0.37
C MET A 1 -4.16 4.28 0.34
N ILE A 2 -3.40 3.37 -0.26
CA ILE A 2 -1.95 3.53 -0.40
C ILE A 2 -1.63 3.83 -1.86
N VAL A 3 -0.75 4.79 -2.09
CA VAL A 3 -0.40 5.33 -3.39
C VAL A 3 1.10 5.11 -3.59
N VAL A 4 1.50 4.44 -4.68
CA VAL A 4 2.91 4.31 -5.08
C VAL A 4 3.36 5.61 -5.75
N ILE A 5 4.35 6.32 -5.19
CA ILE A 5 4.70 7.68 -5.63
C ILE A 5 5.81 7.72 -6.69
N GLU A 6 6.84 6.87 -6.58
CA GLU A 6 8.00 6.97 -7.47
C GLU A 6 7.87 6.03 -8.68
N PRO A 7 8.35 6.46 -9.86
CA PRO A 7 8.40 5.60 -11.03
C PRO A 7 9.23 4.35 -10.70
N PRO A 8 8.77 3.13 -11.07
CA PRO A 8 9.64 1.97 -11.04
C PRO A 8 10.69 2.16 -12.13
N GLU A 9 11.77 2.87 -11.81
CA GLU A 9 12.94 2.92 -12.67
C GLU A 9 13.44 1.48 -12.84
N GLY A 10 13.26 0.92 -14.04
CA GLY A 10 13.61 -0.47 -14.36
C GLY A 10 12.50 -1.52 -14.25
N GLY A 11 11.26 -1.16 -13.87
CA GLY A 11 10.13 -2.11 -13.87
C GLY A 11 10.12 -3.13 -12.72
N GLY A 12 10.97 -2.94 -11.71
CA GLY A 12 11.15 -3.90 -10.64
C GLY A 12 10.28 -3.72 -9.40
N VAL A 13 9.35 -2.76 -9.43
CA VAL A 13 8.29 -2.69 -8.42
C VAL A 13 7.09 -3.45 -8.95
N GLN A 14 6.63 -4.43 -8.17
CA GLN A 14 5.53 -5.30 -8.54
C GLN A 14 4.52 -5.42 -7.41
N VAL A 15 3.26 -5.61 -7.78
CA VAL A 15 2.13 -5.75 -6.86
C VAL A 15 1.47 -7.10 -7.07
N LEU A 16 1.25 -7.83 -5.99
CA LEU A 16 0.40 -9.01 -5.97
C LEU A 16 -0.93 -8.63 -5.31
N ARG A 17 -2.02 -8.70 -6.08
CA ARG A 17 -3.36 -8.44 -5.53
C ARG A 17 -3.77 -9.56 -4.58
N ARG A 18 -4.57 -9.21 -3.57
CA ARG A 18 -5.13 -10.20 -2.65
C ARG A 18 -5.83 -11.33 -3.43
N GLY A 19 -5.35 -12.56 -3.25
CA GLY A 19 -5.90 -13.76 -3.89
C GLY A 19 -5.41 -14.01 -5.33
N ALA A 20 -4.65 -13.09 -5.91
CA ALA A 20 -3.98 -13.32 -7.18
C ALA A 20 -2.76 -14.24 -6.99
N ARG A 21 -2.32 -14.85 -8.09
CA ARG A 21 -1.12 -15.70 -8.16
C ARG A 21 0.01 -15.08 -8.98
N VAL A 22 -0.26 -13.95 -9.63
CA VAL A 22 0.65 -13.29 -10.58
C VAL A 22 1.01 -11.92 -10.05
N TRP A 23 2.29 -11.59 -10.13
CA TRP A 23 2.82 -10.28 -9.79
C TRP A 23 2.69 -9.36 -11.00
N ASP A 24 1.93 -8.27 -10.85
CA ASP A 24 1.76 -7.27 -11.87
C ASP A 24 2.74 -6.12 -11.66
N ARG A 25 3.17 -5.47 -12.74
CA ARG A 25 4.00 -4.25 -12.64
C ARG A 25 3.23 -3.18 -11.86
N ALA A 26 3.91 -2.51 -10.94
CA ALA A 26 3.34 -1.38 -10.24
C ALA A 26 3.28 -0.14 -11.15
N TYR A 27 2.23 0.65 -11.01
CA TYR A 27 2.07 1.93 -11.71
C TYR A 27 2.07 3.10 -10.72
N ILE A 28 2.49 4.28 -11.18
CA ILE A 28 2.43 5.51 -10.38
C ILE A 28 0.99 5.77 -9.97
N ASN A 29 0.79 6.19 -8.73
CA ASN A 29 -0.49 6.42 -8.10
C ASN A 29 -1.41 5.20 -8.00
N GLN A 30 -0.88 3.98 -8.17
CA GLN A 30 -1.67 2.77 -8.02
C GLN A 30 -2.21 2.65 -6.60
N LYS A 31 -3.52 2.45 -6.50
CA LYS A 31 -4.21 2.19 -5.24
C LYS A 31 -3.92 0.77 -4.76
N LEU A 32 -3.44 0.64 -3.53
CA LEU A 32 -3.30 -0.64 -2.83
C LEU A 32 -4.31 -0.76 -1.69
N TYR A 33 -4.74 -2.01 -1.45
CA TYR A 33 -5.73 -2.38 -0.45
C TYR A 33 -5.16 -3.39 0.56
N PRO A 34 -5.76 -3.52 1.75
CA PRO A 34 -5.39 -4.56 2.69
C PRO A 34 -5.41 -5.96 2.06
N GLY A 35 -4.32 -6.71 2.26
CA GLY A 35 -4.07 -8.01 1.67
C GLY A 35 -3.28 -7.98 0.35
N ASP A 36 -3.09 -6.81 -0.26
CA ASP A 36 -2.15 -6.66 -1.38
C ASP A 36 -0.71 -6.78 -0.87
N GLN A 37 0.21 -7.17 -1.76
CA GLN A 37 1.64 -7.22 -1.48
C GLN A 37 2.39 -6.39 -2.52
N VAL A 38 3.48 -5.76 -2.09
CA VAL A 38 4.40 -5.03 -2.95
C VAL A 38 5.77 -5.68 -2.82
N ARG A 39 6.49 -5.83 -3.92
CA ARG A 39 7.89 -6.21 -3.90
C ARG A 39 8.73 -5.32 -4.80
N THR A 40 9.98 -5.14 -4.41
CA THR A 40 11.02 -4.45 -5.16
C THR A 40 12.12 -5.45 -5.53
N ASP A 41 12.67 -5.30 -6.74
CA ASP A 41 13.84 -6.07 -7.16
C ASP A 41 15.16 -5.35 -6.82
N GLY A 42 16.27 -5.85 -7.36
CA GLY A 42 17.62 -5.41 -7.00
C GLY A 42 18.05 -4.02 -7.41
N ARG A 43 17.24 -3.31 -8.19
CA ARG A 43 17.53 -1.93 -8.63
C ARG A 43 16.36 -0.98 -8.40
N SER A 44 15.28 -1.48 -7.79
CA SER A 44 14.06 -0.72 -7.62
C SER A 44 13.87 -0.29 -6.17
N ARG A 45 13.39 0.94 -6.00
CA ARG A 45 12.87 1.44 -4.73
C ARG A 45 11.44 1.90 -4.94
N ALA A 46 10.65 1.91 -3.87
CA ALA A 46 9.29 2.39 -3.93
C ALA A 46 8.97 3.22 -2.69
N VAL A 47 8.23 4.30 -2.88
CA VAL A 47 7.64 5.06 -1.77
C VAL A 47 6.15 4.77 -1.73
N LEU A 48 5.69 4.19 -0.62
CA LEU A 48 4.29 3.93 -0.33
C LEU A 48 3.74 5.05 0.53
N ARG A 49 2.77 5.80 0.03
CA ARG A 49 2.07 6.82 0.81
C ARG A 49 0.73 6.31 1.27
N PHE A 50 0.52 6.28 2.58
CA PHE A 50 -0.75 5.93 3.19
C PHE A 50 -1.73 7.11 3.15
N ALA A 51 -3.03 6.80 3.27
CA ALA A 51 -4.08 7.81 3.31
C ALA A 51 -3.99 8.71 4.55
N SER A 52 -3.32 8.25 5.61
CA SER A 52 -2.99 9.06 6.79
C SER A 52 -1.97 10.17 6.48
N GLY A 53 -1.32 10.14 5.32
CA GLY A 53 -0.21 11.04 4.96
C GLY A 53 1.17 10.48 5.30
N GLU A 54 1.24 9.39 6.07
CA GLU A 54 2.48 8.67 6.36
C GLU A 54 3.08 8.09 5.07
N THR A 55 4.41 8.08 4.99
CA THR A 55 5.16 7.50 3.87
C THR A 55 6.11 6.43 4.36
N LEU A 56 6.16 5.31 3.65
CA LEU A 56 7.12 4.23 3.86
C LEU A 56 7.97 4.06 2.62
N SER A 57 9.28 4.23 2.78
CA SER A 57 10.26 3.88 1.75
C SER A 57 10.53 2.38 1.81
N VAL A 58 10.50 1.74 0.65
CA VAL A 58 10.77 0.31 0.45
C VAL A 58 12.03 0.22 -0.40
N ASP A 59 13.10 -0.27 0.20
CA ASP A 59 14.40 -0.46 -0.46
C ASP A 59 14.38 -1.64 -1.44
N ALA A 60 15.48 -1.87 -2.14
CA ALA A 60 15.65 -2.98 -3.07
C ALA A 60 15.50 -4.35 -2.36
N TYR A 61 15.11 -5.37 -3.13
CA TYR A 61 14.94 -6.76 -2.66
C TYR A 61 14.01 -6.91 -1.44
N THR A 62 13.02 -6.04 -1.32
CA THR A 62 12.09 -6.04 -0.18
C THR A 62 10.70 -6.46 -0.63
N GLN A 63 10.00 -7.20 0.23
CA GLN A 63 8.60 -7.55 0.04
C GLN A 63 7.80 -7.12 1.27
N VAL A 64 6.72 -6.38 1.04
CA VAL A 64 5.83 -5.87 2.09
C VAL A 64 4.40 -6.30 1.81
N ARG A 65 3.67 -6.62 2.87
CA ARG A 65 2.22 -6.87 2.82
C ARG A 65 1.49 -5.67 3.39
N ILE A 66 0.46 -5.24 2.70
CA ILE A 66 -0.42 -4.18 3.18
C ILE A 66 -1.41 -4.77 4.17
N GLU A 67 -1.30 -4.37 5.43
CA GLU A 67 -2.22 -4.77 6.48
C GLU A 67 -3.27 -3.68 6.75
N ALA A 68 -4.46 -4.10 7.18
CA ALA A 68 -5.45 -3.15 7.68
C ALA A 68 -5.01 -2.66 9.06
N GLY A 69 -4.83 -1.34 9.22
CA GLY A 69 -4.69 -0.74 10.53
C GLY A 69 -5.95 -0.98 11.39
N PRO A 70 -5.85 -0.86 12.73
CA PRO A 70 -7.00 -1.02 13.61
C PRO A 70 -8.12 -0.05 13.21
N ARG A 71 -9.29 -0.60 12.84
CA ARG A 71 -10.50 0.21 12.63
C ARG A 71 -10.83 0.90 13.96
N ARG A 72 -10.59 2.20 14.07
CA ARG A 72 -11.17 3.00 15.16
C ARG A 72 -12.68 2.93 15.00
N ARG A 73 -13.33 2.09 15.83
CA ARG A 73 -14.79 2.07 15.96
C ARG A 73 -15.20 3.37 16.66
N GLY A 74 -15.39 4.44 15.91
CA GLY A 74 -16.01 5.65 16.44
C GLY A 74 -17.49 5.40 16.62
N LEU A 75 -17.94 5.15 17.85
CA LEU A 75 -19.34 5.30 18.21
C LEU A 75 -19.63 6.80 18.23
N LEU A 76 -20.37 7.29 17.24
CA LEU A 76 -20.97 8.61 17.27
C LEU A 76 -22.30 8.49 18.02
N LEU A 77 -22.28 8.80 19.32
CA LEU A 77 -23.50 9.07 20.08
C LEU A 77 -24.04 10.42 19.61
N LEU A 78 -24.93 10.39 18.62
CA LEU A 78 -25.76 11.53 18.28
C LEU A 78 -26.82 11.67 19.38
N ARG A 79 -26.50 12.48 20.40
CA ARG A 79 -27.39 13.15 21.36
C ARG A 79 -28.79 12.50 21.52
N GLY A 80 -28.96 11.67 22.54
CA GLY A 80 -30.29 11.35 23.07
C GLY A 80 -30.86 12.57 23.78
N ILE A 81 -32.07 12.98 23.39
CA ILE A 81 -32.87 13.96 24.14
C ILE A 81 -33.36 13.24 25.42
N LEU A 82 -33.36 14.01 26.53
CA LEU A 82 -33.71 13.68 27.93
C LEU A 82 -34.60 12.45 28.17
#